data_AF-A0A6C0HFX8-F1
#
_entry.id   AF-A0A6C0HFX8-F1
#
_cell.length_a   1.000
_cell.length_b   1.000
_cell.length_c   1.000
_cell.angle_alpha   90.00
_cell.angle_beta   90.00
_cell.angle_gamma   90.00
#
_symmetry.space_group_name_H-M   'P 1'
#
loop_
_entity.id
_entity.type
_entity.pdbx_description
1 polymer ?
#
loop_
_entity_poly.entity_id
_entity_poly.type
_entity_poly.pdbx_seq_one_letter_code
_entity_poly.pdbx_strand_id
1 'polypeptide(L)'
;MRIVSIDVGIKNLAYCIMEKSTENDNENSHKIIQWGVINLCGEVMSCNCPILEKVKKSTNVNKHKNKNNIIKIVIKNNQDVPAICDKKAVYSKGQTYYCNVHGKKQSDYIIPTSKLCNKRFKKMKLVELQELCDTYKIVYPVGSKKEIMVSHVLTYMQNKFLDTIGKQSANDISMIDIGIAIRKEFDKLPLMMEVDKIIIENQISPIANRMKTIQGMIAQYFIMNNKTNIAFISAANKLKAFTKPVVDLTGETENKENKEKKEKTKYSERKKAGVEITLTLLENEINSDFKQFFSTHEKKDDLADAFLQGVWYLNKTTF
;
A
#
# COMPACT_ATOMS: atom_id res chain seq x y z
N MET A 1 7.25 -27.45 -6.93
CA MET A 1 6.51 -27.08 -5.70
C MET A 1 6.19 -25.60 -5.74
N ARG A 2 4.93 -25.23 -5.51
CA ARG A 2 4.46 -23.85 -5.47
C ARG A 2 4.14 -23.40 -4.05
N ILE A 3 4.67 -22.25 -3.65
CA ILE A 3 4.49 -21.69 -2.31
C ILE A 3 3.89 -20.30 -2.38
N VAL A 4 3.20 -19.88 -1.32
CA VAL A 4 2.95 -18.46 -1.03
C VAL A 4 3.67 -18.07 0.26
N SER A 5 4.33 -16.92 0.24
CA SER A 5 4.91 -16.29 1.43
C SER A 5 4.20 -14.97 1.71
N ILE A 6 3.70 -14.81 2.93
CA ILE A 6 2.88 -13.66 3.36
C ILE A 6 3.57 -12.94 4.51
N ASP A 7 3.82 -11.65 4.33
CA ASP A 7 4.21 -10.68 5.36
C ASP A 7 2.94 -10.02 5.94
N VAL A 8 2.84 -10.00 7.27
CA VAL A 8 1.57 -9.71 7.96
C VAL A 8 1.58 -8.31 8.54
N GLY A 9 0.95 -7.37 7.83
CA GLY A 9 0.67 -6.03 8.33
C GLY A 9 -0.78 -5.84 8.80
N ILE A 10 -1.02 -4.80 9.62
CA ILE A 10 -2.39 -4.46 10.06
C ILE A 10 -3.21 -3.88 8.91
N LYS A 11 -2.59 -3.03 8.08
CA LYS A 11 -3.27 -2.37 6.96
C LYS A 11 -3.15 -3.15 5.67
N ASN A 12 -1.99 -3.72 5.43
CA ASN A 12 -1.70 -4.40 4.19
C ASN A 12 -1.04 -5.74 4.46
N LEU A 13 -1.29 -6.71 3.58
CA LEU A 13 -0.55 -7.96 3.50
C LEU A 13 0.29 -7.92 2.24
N ALA A 14 1.60 -8.11 2.34
CA ALA A 14 2.41 -8.37 1.15
C ALA A 14 2.51 -9.89 0.96
N TYR A 15 2.38 -10.36 -0.28
CA TYR A 15 2.45 -11.78 -0.59
C TYR A 15 3.29 -12.01 -1.84
N CYS A 16 4.06 -13.10 -1.86
CA CYS A 16 4.82 -13.55 -3.01
C CYS A 16 4.53 -15.03 -3.26
N ILE A 17 3.99 -15.36 -4.44
CA ILE A 17 3.80 -16.72 -4.93
C ILE A 17 5.02 -17.09 -5.78
N MET A 18 5.69 -18.16 -5.39
CA MET A 18 6.90 -18.65 -6.04
C MET A 18 6.78 -20.12 -6.38
N GLU A 19 7.42 -20.52 -7.47
CA GLU A 19 7.52 -21.90 -7.92
C GLU A 19 8.99 -22.31 -7.98
N LYS A 20 9.30 -23.44 -7.34
CA LYS A 20 10.60 -24.09 -7.44
C LYS A 20 10.55 -25.12 -8.57
N SER A 21 11.42 -24.96 -9.57
CA SER A 21 11.60 -25.95 -10.64
C SER A 21 12.29 -27.19 -10.07
N THR A 22 11.85 -28.37 -10.51
CA THR A 22 12.39 -29.67 -10.09
C THR A 22 13.41 -30.22 -11.08
N GLU A 23 13.69 -29.51 -12.19
CA GLU A 23 14.45 -30.08 -13.30
C GLU A 23 15.97 -29.94 -13.15
N ASN A 24 16.45 -29.06 -12.25
CA ASN A 24 17.88 -28.88 -11.99
C ASN A 24 18.15 -28.71 -10.48
N ASP A 25 18.34 -29.82 -9.75
CA ASP A 25 18.59 -29.83 -8.29
C ASP A 25 19.85 -29.05 -7.86
N ASN A 26 20.74 -28.70 -8.80
CA ASN A 26 21.97 -27.95 -8.53
C ASN A 26 21.83 -26.42 -8.60
N GLU A 27 20.72 -25.89 -9.13
CA GLU A 27 20.44 -24.45 -9.09
C GLU A 27 19.23 -24.18 -8.18
N ASN A 28 19.43 -23.41 -7.11
CA ASN A 28 18.38 -22.86 -6.25
C ASN A 28 17.53 -21.79 -6.99
N SER A 29 17.06 -22.12 -8.20
CA SER A 29 16.24 -21.26 -9.03
C SER A 29 14.78 -21.32 -8.55
N HIS A 30 14.24 -20.15 -8.27
CA HIS A 30 12.84 -19.97 -7.90
C HIS A 30 12.28 -18.88 -8.81
N LYS A 31 11.11 -19.16 -9.39
CA LYS A 31 10.40 -18.23 -10.28
C LYS A 31 9.28 -17.56 -9.51
N ILE A 32 9.21 -16.24 -9.58
CA ILE A 32 8.07 -15.47 -9.06
C ILE A 32 6.91 -15.62 -10.06
N ILE A 33 5.77 -16.10 -9.57
CA ILE A 33 4.54 -16.24 -10.36
C ILE A 33 3.65 -15.02 -10.17
N GLN A 34 3.52 -14.56 -8.92
CA GLN A 34 2.71 -13.40 -8.58
C GLN A 34 3.26 -12.73 -7.33
N TRP A 35 3.31 -11.40 -7.32
CA TRP A 35 3.83 -10.63 -6.19
C TRP A 35 3.00 -9.35 -6.03
N GLY A 36 2.54 -9.07 -4.82
CA GLY A 36 1.67 -7.92 -4.63
C GLY A 36 1.38 -7.58 -3.18
N VAL A 37 0.51 -6.57 -3.02
CA VAL A 37 0.05 -6.06 -1.73
C VAL A 37 -1.47 -6.03 -1.71
N ILE A 38 -2.05 -6.56 -0.65
CA ILE A 38 -3.50 -6.57 -0.38
C ILE A 38 -3.80 -5.52 0.67
N ASN A 39 -4.76 -4.63 0.43
CA ASN A 39 -5.21 -3.62 1.39
C ASN A 39 -6.43 -4.14 2.17
N LEU A 40 -6.30 -4.23 3.49
CA LEU A 40 -7.34 -4.71 4.42
C LEU A 40 -8.19 -3.57 5.01
N CYS A 41 -7.83 -2.32 4.74
CA CYS A 41 -8.49 -1.13 5.27
C CYS A 41 -9.50 -0.51 4.29
N GLY A 42 -10.15 -1.34 3.45
CA GLY A 42 -11.20 -0.89 2.55
C GLY A 42 -10.73 -0.21 1.27
N GLU A 43 -11.72 0.15 0.44
CA GLU A 43 -11.51 0.70 -0.90
C GLU A 43 -11.01 2.15 -0.82
N VAL A 44 -9.91 2.42 -1.53
CA VAL A 44 -9.39 3.77 -1.69
C VAL A 44 -10.25 4.46 -2.75
N MET A 45 -11.04 5.45 -2.35
CA MET A 45 -11.80 6.26 -3.29
C MET A 45 -10.85 6.92 -4.29
N SER A 46 -11.11 6.74 -5.58
CA SER A 46 -10.42 7.46 -6.64
C SER A 46 -11.11 8.80 -6.89
N CYS A 47 -10.34 9.75 -7.39
CA CYS A 47 -10.91 10.96 -7.98
C CYS A 47 -11.84 10.56 -9.12
N ASN A 48 -12.87 11.35 -9.38
CA ASN A 48 -13.75 11.16 -10.53
C ASN A 48 -13.91 12.44 -11.36
N CYS A 49 -12.93 13.36 -11.27
CA CYS A 49 -12.92 14.60 -12.03
C CYS A 49 -12.47 14.38 -13.48
N PRO A 50 -13.09 15.07 -14.46
CA PRO A 50 -12.56 15.15 -15.82
C PRO A 50 -11.13 15.69 -15.85
N ILE A 51 -10.25 15.04 -16.61
CA ILE A 51 -8.92 15.54 -16.95
C ILE A 51 -9.12 16.52 -18.10
N LEU A 52 -8.97 17.81 -17.81
CA LEU A 52 -8.83 18.82 -18.86
C LEU A 52 -7.45 18.65 -19.49
N GLU A 53 -7.38 17.94 -20.62
CA GLU A 53 -6.17 17.96 -21.44
C GLU A 53 -5.93 19.39 -21.89
N LYS A 54 -4.75 19.94 -21.58
CA LYS A 54 -4.31 21.16 -22.24
C LYS A 54 -4.15 20.80 -23.71
N VAL A 55 -5.01 21.34 -24.57
CA VAL A 55 -4.82 21.29 -26.02
C VAL A 55 -3.42 21.81 -26.32
N LYS A 56 -2.48 20.90 -26.61
CA LYS A 56 -1.21 21.29 -27.21
C LYS A 56 -1.59 21.83 -28.57
N LYS A 57 -1.51 23.15 -28.78
CA LYS A 57 -1.54 23.73 -30.12
C LYS A 57 -0.40 23.06 -30.91
N SER A 58 -0.72 22.04 -31.72
CA SER A 58 0.22 21.51 -32.69
C SER A 58 0.37 22.58 -33.76
N THR A 59 1.42 23.37 -33.69
CA THR A 59 1.92 24.09 -34.86
C THR A 59 2.40 23.04 -35.85
N ASN A 60 1.52 22.72 -36.80
CA ASN A 60 1.86 21.97 -38.00
C ASN A 60 2.88 22.76 -38.81
N VAL A 61 4.12 22.27 -38.89
CA VAL A 61 4.91 22.36 -40.13
C VAL A 61 5.63 21.01 -40.30
N ASN A 62 5.00 20.12 -41.07
CA ASN A 62 5.66 18.93 -41.60
C ASN A 62 6.37 19.31 -42.91
N LYS A 63 7.69 19.13 -42.94
CA LYS A 63 8.39 18.75 -44.18
C LYS A 63 9.49 17.75 -43.82
N HIS A 64 9.22 16.47 -44.00
CA HIS A 64 10.19 15.56 -44.59
C HIS A 64 9.45 14.49 -45.39
N LYS A 65 9.71 14.50 -46.70
CA LYS A 65 9.38 13.44 -47.63
C LYS A 65 10.22 12.22 -47.28
N ASN A 66 9.62 11.04 -47.17
CA ASN A 66 10.27 9.85 -47.72
C ASN A 66 9.27 8.79 -48.17
N LYS A 67 9.63 8.17 -49.29
CA LYS A 67 8.88 7.15 -50.04
C LYS A 67 8.76 5.87 -49.22
N ASN A 68 7.54 5.45 -48.91
CA ASN A 68 7.03 4.06 -49.01
C ASN A 68 5.59 4.04 -48.49
N ASN A 69 4.66 3.96 -49.44
CA ASN A 69 3.21 4.03 -49.23
C ASN A 69 2.68 2.76 -48.54
N ILE A 70 2.42 2.82 -47.24
CA ILE A 70 1.26 2.16 -46.61
C ILE A 70 0.65 3.17 -45.62
N ILE A 71 -0.42 3.81 -46.05
CA ILE A 71 -1.21 4.71 -45.21
C ILE A 71 -2.04 3.83 -44.27
N LYS A 72 -1.59 3.62 -43.04
CA LYS A 72 -2.48 3.18 -41.95
C LYS A 72 -3.40 4.34 -41.62
N ILE A 73 -4.58 4.36 -42.23
CA ILE A 73 -5.68 5.23 -41.82
C ILE A 73 -6.16 4.73 -40.45
N VAL A 74 -5.58 5.29 -39.38
CA VAL A 74 -6.15 5.15 -38.04
C VAL A 74 -7.29 6.15 -37.96
N ILE A 75 -8.51 5.68 -38.21
CA ILE A 75 -9.73 6.43 -37.90
C ILE A 75 -9.79 6.54 -36.38
N LYS A 76 -9.38 7.69 -35.83
CA LYS A 76 -9.68 8.03 -34.43
C LYS A 76 -11.17 8.33 -34.37
N ASN A 77 -11.96 7.38 -33.88
CA ASN A 77 -13.34 7.65 -33.52
C ASN A 77 -13.34 8.72 -32.43
N ASN A 78 -13.78 9.92 -32.80
CA ASN A 78 -13.92 11.06 -31.92
C ASN A 78 -15.20 10.86 -31.10
N GLN A 79 -15.09 10.09 -30.02
CA GLN A 79 -16.02 10.18 -28.89
C GLN A 79 -15.26 10.89 -27.78
N ASP A 80 -15.43 12.20 -27.72
CA ASP A 80 -14.88 13.11 -26.70
C ASP A 80 -15.51 12.82 -25.33
N VAL A 81 -15.23 11.66 -24.75
CA VAL A 81 -15.42 11.45 -23.31
C VAL A 81 -14.14 11.94 -22.64
N PRO A 82 -14.19 13.01 -21.84
CA PRO A 82 -13.01 13.51 -21.15
C PRO A 82 -12.43 12.38 -20.30
N ALA A 83 -11.14 12.08 -20.47
CA ALA A 83 -10.48 11.09 -19.64
C ALA A 83 -10.73 11.42 -18.16
N ILE A 84 -11.22 10.46 -17.37
CA ILE A 84 -11.54 10.67 -15.96
C ILE A 84 -10.27 10.43 -15.15
N CYS A 85 -10.01 11.30 -14.17
CA CYS A 85 -8.91 11.11 -13.23
C CYS A 85 -9.12 9.84 -12.42
N ASP A 86 -8.06 9.10 -12.14
CA ASP A 86 -8.06 7.86 -11.35
C ASP A 86 -7.24 7.97 -10.05
N LYS A 87 -6.58 9.12 -9.85
CA LYS A 87 -5.71 9.37 -8.69
C LYS A 87 -6.49 9.30 -7.38
N LYS A 88 -5.86 8.78 -6.33
CA LYS A 88 -6.42 8.73 -4.97
C LYS A 88 -7.09 10.04 -4.56
N ALA A 89 -8.36 9.94 -4.16
CA ALA A 89 -9.11 11.05 -3.60
C ALA A 89 -8.64 11.35 -2.17
N VAL A 90 -8.59 12.63 -1.86
CA VAL A 90 -8.31 13.15 -0.51
C VAL A 90 -9.40 14.11 -0.02
N TYR A 91 -10.27 14.53 -0.93
CA TYR A 91 -11.43 15.35 -0.62
C TYR A 91 -12.70 14.79 -1.27
N SER A 92 -13.85 15.09 -0.69
CA SER A 92 -15.17 14.73 -1.23
C SER A 92 -16.16 15.87 -1.08
N LYS A 93 -17.20 15.85 -1.92
CA LYS A 93 -18.38 16.70 -1.77
C LYS A 93 -19.60 15.96 -2.31
N GLY A 94 -20.52 15.57 -1.44
CA GLY A 94 -21.60 14.66 -1.83
C GLY A 94 -21.04 13.35 -2.40
N GLN A 95 -21.33 13.06 -3.67
CA GLN A 95 -20.86 11.86 -4.37
C GLN A 95 -19.62 12.11 -5.27
N THR A 96 -19.07 13.32 -5.26
CA THR A 96 -17.90 13.68 -6.06
C THR A 96 -16.63 13.59 -5.24
N TYR A 97 -15.59 12.99 -5.82
CA TYR A 97 -14.31 12.69 -5.16
C TYR A 97 -13.16 13.39 -5.89
N TYR A 98 -12.29 14.05 -5.11
CA TYR A 98 -11.22 14.89 -5.64
C TYR A 98 -9.85 14.42 -5.16
N CYS A 99 -8.90 14.24 -6.07
CA CYS A 99 -7.49 14.14 -5.71
C CYS A 99 -6.97 15.49 -5.19
N ASN A 100 -5.76 15.52 -4.62
CA ASN A 100 -5.21 16.74 -4.04
C ASN A 100 -5.12 17.89 -5.06
N VAL A 101 -4.79 17.55 -6.32
CA VAL A 101 -4.68 18.53 -7.41
C VAL A 101 -6.05 19.06 -7.82
N HIS A 102 -7.04 18.18 -8.03
CA HIS A 102 -8.36 18.59 -8.48
C HIS A 102 -9.15 19.32 -7.39
N GLY A 103 -8.99 18.95 -6.12
CA GLY A 103 -9.61 19.69 -5.01
C GLY A 103 -9.08 21.12 -4.91
N LYS A 104 -7.78 21.33 -5.15
CA LYS A 104 -7.16 22.67 -5.17
C LYS A 104 -7.56 23.54 -6.36
N LYS A 105 -8.00 22.93 -7.45
CA LYS A 105 -8.42 23.64 -8.67
C LYS A 105 -9.91 23.99 -8.66
N GLN A 106 -10.67 23.48 -7.69
CA GLN A 106 -12.09 23.73 -7.63
C GLN A 106 -12.33 25.16 -7.08
N SER A 107 -12.97 26.00 -7.88
CA SER A 107 -13.33 27.38 -7.53
C SER A 107 -14.51 27.45 -6.57
N ASP A 108 -15.40 26.45 -6.64
CA ASP A 108 -16.70 26.51 -5.97
C ASP A 108 -16.63 26.14 -4.48
N TYR A 109 -15.51 25.53 -4.06
CA TYR A 109 -15.33 25.02 -2.71
C TYR A 109 -13.97 25.44 -2.11
N ILE A 110 -13.97 25.61 -0.79
CA ILE A 110 -12.80 25.96 0.01
C ILE A 110 -12.20 24.68 0.60
N ILE A 111 -10.86 24.58 0.62
CA ILE A 111 -10.17 23.48 1.30
C ILE A 111 -10.13 23.74 2.81
N PRO A 112 -10.56 22.79 3.66
CA PRO A 112 -10.43 22.92 5.10
C PRO A 112 -8.96 23.06 5.51
N THR A 113 -8.67 24.06 6.34
CA THR A 113 -7.37 24.19 6.99
C THR A 113 -7.43 23.60 8.39
N SER A 114 -6.28 23.21 8.96
CA SER A 114 -6.19 22.66 10.33
C SER A 114 -6.76 23.59 11.42
N LYS A 115 -6.98 24.87 11.10
CA LYS A 115 -7.63 25.85 11.98
C LYS A 115 -9.16 25.68 12.05
N LEU A 116 -9.78 25.10 11.02
CA LEU A 116 -11.23 24.98 10.85
C LEU A 116 -11.67 23.52 11.04
N CYS A 117 -11.94 23.13 12.28
CA CYS A 117 -12.42 21.78 12.61
C CYS A 117 -13.72 21.85 13.41
N ASN A 118 -14.71 21.01 13.07
CA ASN A 118 -16.02 20.95 13.74
C ASN A 118 -15.94 20.84 15.27
N LYS A 119 -14.92 20.14 15.79
CA LYS A 119 -14.70 19.99 17.24
C LYS A 119 -14.23 21.27 17.92
N ARG A 120 -13.67 22.23 17.18
CA ARG A 120 -13.18 23.51 17.70
C ARG A 120 -14.29 24.55 17.84
N PHE A 121 -15.24 24.62 16.90
CA PHE A 121 -16.29 25.65 16.91
C PHE A 121 -17.16 25.58 18.18
N LYS A 122 -17.47 24.38 18.67
CA LYS A 122 -18.19 24.20 19.94
C LYS A 122 -17.41 24.75 21.15
N LYS A 123 -16.07 24.72 21.09
CA LYS A 123 -15.15 25.13 22.17
C LYS A 123 -14.64 26.57 22.04
N MET A 124 -14.78 27.20 20.88
CA MET A 124 -14.34 28.59 20.65
C MET A 124 -15.07 29.57 21.57
N LYS A 125 -14.39 30.67 21.94
CA LYS A 125 -15.03 31.77 22.66
C LYS A 125 -15.99 32.53 21.72
N LEU A 126 -16.95 33.26 22.28
CA LEU A 126 -17.93 34.00 21.48
C LEU A 126 -17.27 35.01 20.54
N VAL A 127 -16.27 35.75 21.03
CA VAL A 127 -15.49 36.73 20.24
C VAL A 127 -14.79 36.07 19.06
N GLU A 128 -14.11 34.94 19.28
CA GLU A 128 -13.43 34.17 18.21
C GLU A 128 -14.43 33.67 17.15
N LEU A 129 -15.65 33.31 17.58
CA LEU A 129 -16.70 32.87 16.67
C LEU A 129 -17.28 34.04 15.85
N GLN A 130 -17.36 35.23 16.43
CA GLN A 130 -17.76 36.46 15.74
C GLN A 130 -16.74 36.84 14.68
N GLU A 131 -15.45 36.92 15.04
CA GLU A 131 -14.35 37.19 14.10
C GLU A 131 -14.33 36.20 12.93
N LEU A 132 -14.61 34.92 13.20
CA LEU A 132 -14.72 33.89 12.17
C LEU A 132 -15.90 34.17 11.22
N CYS A 133 -17.07 34.50 11.76
CA CYS A 133 -18.24 34.83 10.95
C CYS A 133 -17.96 36.05 10.07
N ASP A 134 -17.32 37.09 10.60
CA ASP A 134 -16.97 38.30 9.84
C ASP A 134 -15.98 37.99 8.71
N THR A 135 -14.94 37.21 9.01
CA THR A 135 -13.93 36.77 8.04
C THR A 135 -14.54 36.05 6.84
N TYR A 136 -15.49 35.15 7.10
CA TYR A 136 -16.16 34.35 6.06
C TYR A 136 -17.49 34.95 5.60
N LYS A 137 -17.85 36.15 6.07
CA LYS A 137 -19.12 36.84 5.80
C LYS A 137 -20.35 35.95 6.05
N ILE A 138 -20.32 35.18 7.14
CA ILE A 138 -21.40 34.27 7.57
C ILE A 138 -22.47 35.10 8.27
N VAL A 139 -23.67 35.12 7.69
CA VAL A 139 -24.81 35.85 8.26
C VAL A 139 -25.49 35.00 9.33
N TYR A 140 -25.74 35.60 10.49
CA TYR A 140 -26.49 35.04 11.61
C TYR A 140 -27.38 36.12 12.26
N PRO A 141 -28.47 35.75 12.94
CA PRO A 141 -29.36 36.73 13.57
C PRO A 141 -28.66 37.55 14.67
N VAL A 142 -28.88 38.86 14.71
CA VAL A 142 -28.31 39.75 15.73
C VAL A 142 -28.82 39.35 17.12
N GLY A 143 -27.94 39.30 18.12
CA GLY A 143 -28.28 38.86 19.49
C GLY A 143 -28.40 37.33 19.64
N SER A 144 -28.00 36.55 18.63
CA SER A 144 -28.02 35.09 18.68
C SER A 144 -27.20 34.51 19.83
N LYS A 145 -27.73 33.46 20.46
CA LYS A 145 -26.95 32.60 21.36
C LYS A 145 -25.82 31.91 20.60
N LYS A 146 -24.75 31.55 21.31
CA LYS A 146 -23.56 30.88 20.75
C LYS A 146 -23.92 29.64 19.94
N GLU A 147 -24.89 28.85 20.38
CA GLU A 147 -25.32 27.62 19.72
C GLU A 147 -25.87 27.89 18.31
N ILE A 148 -26.61 28.97 18.13
CA ILE A 148 -27.18 29.40 16.84
C ILE A 148 -26.06 29.88 15.92
N MET A 149 -25.09 30.63 16.45
CA MET A 149 -23.92 31.03 15.65
C MET A 149 -23.13 29.81 15.18
N VAL A 150 -22.92 28.83 16.06
CA VAL A 150 -22.25 27.57 15.70
C VAL A 150 -23.02 26.82 14.61
N SER A 151 -24.35 26.76 14.64
CA SER A 151 -25.13 26.07 13.60
C SER A 151 -25.03 26.77 12.24
N HIS A 152 -25.03 28.11 12.20
CA HIS A 152 -24.81 28.87 10.96
C HIS A 152 -23.41 28.63 10.40
N VAL A 153 -22.38 28.63 11.25
CA VAL A 153 -21.01 28.30 10.84
C VAL A 153 -20.93 26.88 10.29
N LEU A 154 -21.49 25.88 10.98
CA LEU A 154 -21.48 24.49 10.51
C LEU A 154 -22.20 24.33 9.17
N THR A 155 -23.33 25.01 8.98
CA THR A 155 -24.09 25.00 7.72
C THR A 155 -23.29 25.62 6.58
N TYR A 156 -22.65 26.78 6.82
CA TYR A 156 -21.79 27.42 5.83
C TYR A 156 -20.62 26.51 5.44
N MET A 157 -19.95 25.90 6.43
CA MET A 157 -18.85 24.96 6.20
C MET A 157 -19.33 23.77 5.37
N GLN A 158 -20.44 23.14 5.75
CA GLN A 158 -21.02 22.01 5.03
C GLN A 158 -21.34 22.34 3.57
N ASN A 159 -21.70 23.59 3.25
CA ASN A 159 -22.02 24.01 1.89
C ASN A 159 -20.79 24.47 1.09
N LYS A 160 -19.86 25.20 1.71
CA LYS A 160 -18.74 25.85 1.01
C LYS A 160 -17.41 25.12 1.09
N PHE A 161 -17.23 24.16 1.99
CA PHE A 161 -15.95 23.47 2.14
C PHE A 161 -16.00 22.09 1.52
N LEU A 162 -14.86 21.64 0.99
CA LEU A 162 -14.69 20.22 0.68
C LEU A 162 -14.56 19.42 1.97
N ASP A 163 -15.13 18.23 2.02
CA ASP A 163 -14.89 17.31 3.12
C ASP A 163 -13.54 16.63 2.92
N THR A 164 -12.77 16.49 4.00
CA THR A 164 -11.53 15.72 3.95
C THR A 164 -11.85 14.24 4.08
N ILE A 165 -11.37 13.45 3.13
CA ILE A 165 -11.45 11.99 3.25
C ILE A 165 -10.38 11.61 4.27
N GLY A 166 -10.82 11.31 5.49
CA GLY A 166 -9.93 10.90 6.56
C GLY A 166 -9.08 9.71 6.13
N LYS A 167 -7.79 9.73 6.50
CA LYS A 167 -7.00 8.50 6.45
C LYS A 167 -7.68 7.53 7.42
N GLN A 168 -8.34 6.47 6.93
CA GLN A 168 -8.78 5.40 7.83
C GLN A 168 -7.56 4.90 8.60
N SER A 169 -7.59 5.08 9.91
CA SER A 169 -6.57 4.52 10.77
C SER A 169 -6.79 3.02 10.78
N ALA A 170 -5.69 2.27 10.91
CA ALA A 170 -5.80 0.85 11.21
C ALA A 170 -6.63 0.65 12.48
N ASN A 171 -6.56 1.57 13.43
CA ASN A 171 -7.25 1.50 14.72
C ASN A 171 -8.76 1.70 14.62
N ASP A 172 -9.25 2.26 13.51
CA ASP A 172 -10.67 2.56 13.34
C ASP A 172 -11.44 1.36 12.75
N ILE A 173 -10.73 0.32 12.29
CA ILE A 173 -11.31 -0.85 11.61
C ILE A 173 -11.36 -2.02 12.58
N SER A 174 -12.53 -2.65 12.70
CA SER A 174 -12.73 -3.78 13.61
C SER A 174 -12.01 -5.04 13.12
N MET A 175 -11.70 -5.98 14.02
CA MET A 175 -11.15 -7.28 13.62
C MET A 175 -12.12 -8.07 12.73
N ILE A 176 -13.43 -7.84 12.87
CA ILE A 176 -14.45 -8.47 12.03
C ILE A 176 -14.33 -7.96 10.59
N ASP A 177 -14.24 -6.64 10.41
CA ASP A 177 -14.09 -6.03 9.09
C ASP A 177 -12.79 -6.49 8.40
N ILE A 178 -11.69 -6.60 9.16
CA ILE A 178 -10.43 -7.14 8.63
C ILE A 178 -10.61 -8.59 8.20
N GLY A 179 -11.28 -9.44 8.99
CA GLY A 179 -11.55 -10.83 8.61
C GLY A 179 -12.37 -10.95 7.33
N ILE A 180 -13.41 -10.11 7.18
CA ILE A 180 -14.22 -10.02 5.96
C ILE A 180 -13.36 -9.58 4.76
N ALA A 181 -12.49 -8.58 4.95
CA ALA A 181 -11.59 -8.09 3.92
C ALA A 181 -10.59 -9.17 3.47
N ILE A 182 -9.97 -9.91 4.41
CA ILE A 182 -9.06 -11.02 4.08
C ILE A 182 -9.75 -12.01 3.15
N ARG A 183 -10.95 -12.48 3.52
CA ARG A 183 -11.73 -13.40 2.68
C ARG A 183 -11.99 -12.81 1.29
N LYS A 184 -12.60 -11.62 1.23
CA LYS A 184 -12.98 -10.96 -0.03
C LYS A 184 -11.77 -10.75 -0.95
N GLU A 185 -10.64 -10.32 -0.42
CA GLU A 185 -9.45 -10.04 -1.24
C GLU A 185 -8.72 -11.32 -1.65
N PHE A 186 -8.71 -12.37 -0.82
CA PHE A 186 -8.09 -13.65 -1.18
C PHE A 186 -8.93 -14.41 -2.21
N ASP A 187 -10.27 -14.32 -2.15
CA ASP A 187 -11.18 -14.92 -3.15
C ASP A 187 -10.93 -14.37 -4.57
N LYS A 188 -10.36 -13.16 -4.70
CA LYS A 188 -10.00 -12.56 -6.00
C LYS A 188 -8.71 -13.11 -6.59
N LEU A 189 -7.94 -13.90 -5.84
CA LEU A 189 -6.61 -14.37 -6.21
C LEU A 189 -6.64 -15.90 -6.39
N PRO A 190 -7.03 -16.41 -7.56
CA PRO A 190 -7.18 -17.86 -7.78
C PRO A 190 -5.88 -18.63 -7.51
N LEU A 191 -4.73 -18.06 -7.89
CA LEU A 191 -3.40 -18.65 -7.64
C LEU A 191 -3.10 -18.88 -6.15
N MET A 192 -3.76 -18.17 -5.24
CA MET A 192 -3.62 -18.38 -3.79
C MET A 192 -4.08 -19.78 -3.38
N MET A 193 -5.07 -20.35 -4.09
CA MET A 193 -5.60 -21.70 -3.85
C MET A 193 -4.85 -22.79 -4.64
N GLU A 194 -3.92 -22.43 -5.52
CA GLU A 194 -3.11 -23.39 -6.27
C GLU A 194 -1.79 -23.74 -5.56
N VAL A 195 -1.50 -23.11 -4.42
CA VAL A 195 -0.25 -23.35 -3.69
C VAL A 195 -0.27 -24.67 -2.92
N ASP A 196 0.92 -25.27 -2.81
CA ASP A 196 1.19 -26.50 -2.06
C ASP A 196 1.56 -26.20 -0.60
N LYS A 197 2.21 -25.06 -0.36
CA LYS A 197 2.68 -24.61 0.96
C LYS A 197 2.36 -23.15 1.20
N ILE A 198 1.83 -22.86 2.38
CA ILE A 198 1.52 -21.51 2.83
C ILE A 198 2.51 -21.13 3.92
N ILE A 199 3.22 -20.03 3.71
CA ILE A 199 4.19 -19.48 4.64
C ILE A 199 3.66 -18.14 5.12
N ILE A 200 3.51 -18.01 6.42
CA ILE A 200 2.97 -16.80 7.04
C ILE A 200 3.99 -16.30 8.05
N GLU A 201 4.26 -15.01 8.05
CA GLU A 201 5.12 -14.40 9.06
C GLU A 201 4.57 -14.63 10.48
N ASN A 202 5.44 -15.05 11.39
CA ASN A 202 5.09 -15.26 12.78
C ASN A 202 5.19 -13.96 13.58
N GLN A 203 4.04 -13.45 14.01
CA GLN A 203 3.91 -12.26 14.87
C GLN A 203 4.05 -12.64 16.35
N ILE A 204 4.75 -11.81 17.16
CA ILE A 204 5.07 -12.10 18.58
C ILE A 204 4.11 -11.33 19.51
N SER A 205 3.29 -12.05 20.30
CA SER A 205 2.42 -11.50 21.36
C SER A 205 3.24 -11.29 22.63
N PRO A 206 3.69 -10.06 22.94
CA PRO A 206 2.85 -8.96 23.48
C PRO A 206 2.89 -7.65 22.68
N ILE A 207 3.66 -7.60 21.59
CA ILE A 207 3.97 -6.36 20.86
C ILE A 207 2.95 -6.09 19.75
N ALA A 208 2.34 -7.15 19.19
CA ALA A 208 1.54 -7.05 17.97
C ALA A 208 0.25 -7.90 17.99
N ASN A 209 -0.55 -7.83 19.06
CA ASN A 209 -1.75 -8.68 19.24
C ASN A 209 -2.75 -8.61 18.06
N ARG A 210 -2.90 -7.45 17.42
CA ARG A 210 -3.74 -7.31 16.22
C ARG A 210 -3.15 -8.06 15.02
N MET A 211 -1.85 -7.92 14.76
CA MET A 211 -1.19 -8.66 13.68
C MET A 211 -1.16 -10.17 13.96
N LYS A 212 -1.07 -10.58 15.24
CA LYS A 212 -1.22 -11.99 15.64
C LYS A 212 -2.62 -12.53 15.33
N THR A 213 -3.65 -11.72 15.57
CA THR A 213 -5.03 -12.09 15.23
C THR A 213 -5.19 -12.22 13.72
N ILE A 214 -4.62 -11.29 12.94
CA ILE A 214 -4.60 -11.34 11.47
C ILE A 214 -3.84 -12.58 10.97
N GLN A 215 -2.68 -12.91 11.53
CA GLN A 215 -1.95 -14.14 11.23
C GLN A 215 -2.86 -15.38 11.41
N GLY A 216 -3.62 -15.43 12.51
CA GLY A 216 -4.60 -16.49 12.77
C GLY A 216 -5.73 -16.52 11.76
N MET A 217 -6.29 -15.35 11.39
CA MET A 217 -7.35 -15.24 10.39
C MET A 217 -6.90 -15.70 8.99
N ILE A 218 -5.68 -15.34 8.58
CA ILE A 218 -5.08 -15.81 7.33
C ILE A 218 -4.98 -17.33 7.34
N ALA A 219 -4.43 -17.90 8.42
CA ALA A 219 -4.31 -19.36 8.55
C ALA A 219 -5.69 -20.04 8.51
N GLN A 220 -6.67 -19.49 9.24
CA GLN A 220 -8.04 -20.01 9.28
C GLN A 220 -8.69 -20.01 7.89
N TYR A 221 -8.50 -18.95 7.09
CA TYR A 221 -9.02 -18.88 5.72
C TYR A 221 -8.50 -20.05 4.87
N PHE A 222 -7.20 -20.35 4.94
CA PHE A 222 -6.63 -21.49 4.20
C PHE A 222 -7.15 -22.83 4.73
N ILE A 223 -7.26 -23.01 6.05
CA ILE A 223 -7.81 -24.22 6.66
C ILE A 223 -9.24 -24.49 6.16
N MET A 224 -10.08 -23.45 6.10
CA MET A 224 -11.47 -23.56 5.60
C MET A 224 -11.56 -23.92 4.11
N ASN A 225 -10.49 -23.66 3.35
CA ASN A 225 -10.38 -24.02 1.93
C ASN A 225 -9.57 -25.31 1.71
N ASN A 226 -9.46 -26.18 2.74
CA ASN A 226 -8.72 -27.44 2.70
C ASN A 226 -7.22 -27.30 2.39
N LYS A 227 -6.63 -26.13 2.67
CA LYS A 227 -5.19 -25.85 2.53
C LYS A 227 -4.52 -25.84 3.90
N THR A 228 -4.12 -27.02 4.37
CA THR A 228 -3.63 -27.23 5.73
C THR A 228 -2.12 -27.18 5.88
N ASN A 229 -1.37 -27.18 4.76
CA ASN A 229 0.08 -27.16 4.77
C ASN A 229 0.64 -25.74 5.05
N ILE A 230 0.49 -25.28 6.29
CA ILE A 230 0.80 -23.93 6.73
C ILE A 230 2.04 -23.94 7.64
N ALA A 231 2.93 -22.97 7.49
CA ALA A 231 4.07 -22.76 8.38
C ALA A 231 4.18 -21.30 8.82
N PHE A 232 4.36 -21.09 10.14
CA PHE A 232 4.68 -19.79 10.70
C PHE A 232 6.19 -19.59 10.78
N ILE A 233 6.72 -18.59 10.08
CA ILE A 233 8.17 -18.34 9.97
C ILE A 233 8.57 -17.08 10.73
N SER A 234 9.66 -17.16 11.49
CA SER A 234 10.19 -16.00 12.19
C SER A 234 10.73 -14.96 11.21
N ALA A 235 10.31 -13.70 11.38
CA ALA A 235 10.87 -12.55 10.66
C ALA A 235 12.39 -12.39 10.83
N ALA A 236 13.00 -13.03 11.82
CA ALA A 236 14.45 -13.03 12.01
C ALA A 236 15.20 -13.83 10.92
N ASN A 237 14.54 -14.72 10.20
CA ASN A 237 15.20 -15.65 9.30
C ASN A 237 15.53 -15.07 7.92
N LYS A 238 14.70 -14.17 7.40
CA LYS A 238 14.76 -13.66 6.01
C LYS A 238 16.11 -13.09 5.57
N LEU A 239 16.90 -12.50 6.47
CA LEU A 239 18.23 -11.96 6.13
C LEU A 239 19.39 -12.92 6.43
N LYS A 240 19.15 -14.01 7.19
CA LYS A 240 20.23 -14.90 7.65
C LYS A 240 20.95 -15.60 6.51
N ALA A 241 20.26 -15.86 5.40
CA ALA A 241 20.83 -16.49 4.22
C ALA A 241 21.80 -15.58 3.44
N PHE A 242 21.80 -14.27 3.73
CA PHE A 242 22.51 -13.26 2.94
C PHE A 242 23.55 -12.48 3.75
N THR A 243 23.52 -12.60 5.08
CA THR A 243 24.60 -12.11 5.94
C THR A 243 25.73 -13.11 5.92
N LYS A 244 26.93 -12.71 5.43
CA LYS A 244 28.14 -13.54 5.53
C LYS A 244 28.31 -14.03 6.98
N PRO A 245 28.74 -15.29 7.20
CA PRO A 245 29.34 -15.63 8.48
C PRO A 245 30.44 -14.60 8.72
N VAL A 246 30.49 -14.01 9.92
CA VAL A 246 31.71 -13.34 10.36
C VAL A 246 32.72 -14.47 10.48
N VAL A 247 33.50 -14.69 9.43
CA VAL A 247 34.76 -15.41 9.56
C VAL A 247 35.66 -14.47 10.33
N ASP A 248 35.73 -14.67 11.64
CA ASP A 248 36.88 -14.17 12.37
C ASP A 248 38.11 -14.81 11.72
N LEU A 249 39.03 -13.97 11.25
CA LEU A 249 40.31 -14.38 10.67
C LEU A 249 41.25 -15.02 11.71
N THR A 250 40.75 -15.30 12.91
CA THR A 250 41.42 -16.06 13.95
C THR A 250 40.75 -17.42 14.00
N GLY A 251 41.39 -18.44 13.43
CA GLY A 251 40.90 -19.82 13.35
C GLY A 251 40.77 -20.50 14.72
N GLU A 252 39.85 -20.03 15.55
CA GLU A 252 39.47 -20.66 16.82
C GLU A 252 38.04 -21.17 16.72
N THR A 253 37.91 -22.49 16.85
CA THR A 253 36.66 -23.22 16.98
C THR A 253 35.78 -22.62 18.07
N GLU A 254 34.52 -22.30 17.72
CA GLU A 254 33.51 -21.74 18.62
C GLU A 254 33.30 -22.60 19.87
N ASN A 255 33.89 -22.20 21.00
CA ASN A 255 33.42 -22.58 22.32
C ASN A 255 32.19 -21.72 22.68
N LYS A 256 31.12 -22.40 23.12
CA LYS A 256 29.75 -21.89 23.33
C LYS A 256 29.57 -20.78 24.39
N GLU A 257 30.63 -20.16 24.90
CA GLU A 257 30.56 -19.28 26.07
C GLU A 257 30.67 -17.77 25.77
N ASN A 258 31.15 -17.35 24.60
CA ASN A 258 31.21 -15.92 24.25
C ASN A 258 29.96 -15.46 23.49
N LYS A 259 28.85 -15.36 24.23
CA LYS A 259 27.59 -14.80 23.75
C LYS A 259 27.49 -13.30 24.06
N GLU A 260 28.55 -12.53 23.79
CA GLU A 260 28.54 -11.08 24.02
C GLU A 260 28.74 -10.27 22.74
N LYS A 261 27.76 -9.39 22.50
CA LYS A 261 27.74 -8.25 21.56
C LYS A 261 27.87 -8.57 20.06
N LYS A 262 26.91 -9.33 19.52
CA LYS A 262 26.40 -8.99 18.19
C LYS A 262 25.73 -7.62 18.29
N GLU A 263 26.34 -6.57 17.73
CA GLU A 263 25.68 -5.29 17.54
C GLU A 263 24.33 -5.54 16.87
N LYS A 264 23.25 -5.24 17.59
CA LYS A 264 21.90 -5.31 17.02
C LYS A 264 21.84 -4.22 15.94
N THR A 265 21.94 -4.62 14.68
CA THR A 265 21.68 -3.73 13.55
C THR A 265 20.33 -3.05 13.77
N LYS A 266 20.29 -1.73 13.56
CA LYS A 266 19.07 -0.97 13.81
C LYS A 266 17.96 -1.47 12.88
N TYR A 267 16.72 -1.45 13.37
CA TYR A 267 15.56 -1.92 12.61
C TYR A 267 15.45 -1.26 11.21
N SER A 268 15.78 0.04 11.12
CA SER A 268 15.83 0.78 9.86
C SER A 268 16.89 0.27 8.88
N GLU A 269 18.04 -0.19 9.37
CA GLU A 269 19.13 -0.72 8.56
C GLU A 269 18.74 -2.09 7.99
N ARG A 270 18.08 -2.92 8.80
CA ARG A 270 17.55 -4.23 8.34
C ARG A 270 16.54 -4.08 7.20
N LYS A 271 15.68 -3.06 7.27
CA LYS A 271 14.73 -2.77 6.17
C LYS A 271 15.43 -2.38 4.88
N LYS A 272 16.43 -1.50 4.95
CA LYS A 272 17.22 -1.10 3.77
C LYS A 272 17.95 -2.29 3.17
N ALA A 273 18.62 -3.09 4.00
CA ALA A 273 19.32 -4.29 3.57
C ALA A 273 18.38 -5.29 2.87
N GLY A 274 17.17 -5.50 3.38
CA GLY A 274 16.19 -6.36 2.72
C GLY A 274 15.81 -5.89 1.31
N VAL A 275 15.60 -4.58 1.13
CA VAL A 275 15.30 -4.00 -0.20
C VAL A 275 16.49 -4.14 -1.15
N GLU A 276 17.71 -3.88 -0.68
CA GLU A 276 18.94 -4.01 -1.47
C GLU A 276 19.18 -5.46 -1.91
N ILE A 277 19.11 -6.41 -0.98
CA ILE A 277 19.25 -7.85 -1.28
C ILE A 277 18.20 -8.29 -2.30
N THR A 278 16.95 -7.83 -2.14
CA THR A 278 15.88 -8.16 -3.07
C THR A 278 16.18 -7.65 -4.47
N LEU A 279 16.67 -6.41 -4.62
CA LEU A 279 17.06 -5.87 -5.94
C LEU A 279 18.17 -6.70 -6.60
N THR A 280 19.17 -7.14 -5.83
CA THR A 280 20.23 -8.02 -6.34
C THR A 280 19.70 -9.39 -6.76
N LEU A 281 18.78 -9.99 -5.99
CA LEU A 281 18.19 -11.28 -6.35
C LEU A 281 17.30 -11.20 -7.61
N LEU A 282 16.72 -10.04 -7.90
CA LEU A 282 15.94 -9.77 -9.11
C LEU A 282 16.80 -9.46 -10.34
N GLU A 283 18.13 -9.47 -10.24
CA GLU A 283 19.03 -9.37 -11.39
C GLU A 283 19.16 -10.67 -12.17
N ASN A 284 18.68 -11.78 -11.61
CA ASN A 284 18.60 -13.04 -12.34
C ASN A 284 17.63 -12.93 -13.54
N GLU A 285 17.91 -13.65 -14.63
CA GLU A 285 17.08 -13.56 -15.84
C GLU A 285 15.63 -13.99 -15.56
N ILE A 286 15.44 -14.99 -14.69
CA ILE A 286 14.16 -15.62 -14.35
C ILE A 286 13.14 -14.63 -13.77
N ASN A 287 13.58 -13.67 -12.93
CA ASN A 287 12.68 -12.75 -12.23
C ASN A 287 12.89 -11.28 -12.62
N SER A 288 13.69 -11.02 -13.66
CA SER A 288 14.05 -9.66 -14.11
C SER A 288 12.84 -8.76 -14.41
N ASP A 289 11.73 -9.34 -14.89
CA ASP A 289 10.47 -8.63 -15.14
C ASP A 289 9.89 -7.94 -13.89
N PHE A 290 10.13 -8.50 -12.70
CA PHE A 290 9.65 -7.92 -11.45
C PHE A 290 10.55 -6.78 -10.92
N LYS A 291 11.74 -6.56 -11.51
CA LYS A 291 12.68 -5.52 -11.05
C LYS A 291 12.07 -4.12 -11.16
N GLN A 292 11.42 -3.82 -12.28
CA GLN A 292 10.78 -2.52 -12.50
C GLN A 292 9.55 -2.32 -11.59
N PHE A 293 8.76 -3.37 -11.41
CA PHE A 293 7.63 -3.37 -10.47
C PHE A 293 8.13 -3.06 -9.05
N PHE A 294 9.11 -3.80 -8.56
CA PHE A 294 9.64 -3.65 -7.20
C PHE A 294 10.31 -2.28 -6.98
N SER A 295 11.10 -1.81 -7.95
CA SER A 295 11.86 -0.56 -7.84
C SER A 295 10.96 0.69 -7.81
N THR A 296 9.73 0.61 -8.30
CA THR A 296 8.78 1.74 -8.35
C THR A 296 7.69 1.67 -7.29
N HIS A 297 7.50 0.51 -6.63
CA HIS A 297 6.44 0.32 -5.65
C HIS A 297 6.64 1.14 -4.37
N GLU A 298 5.56 1.63 -3.75
CA GLU A 298 5.64 2.40 -2.49
C GLU A 298 5.94 1.53 -1.26
N LYS A 299 5.67 0.23 -1.37
CA LYS A 299 5.70 -0.77 -0.28
C LYS A 299 6.86 -1.77 -0.41
N LYS A 300 8.06 -1.28 -0.72
CA LYS A 300 9.22 -2.14 -1.03
C LYS A 300 9.67 -2.97 0.15
N ASP A 301 9.61 -2.43 1.37
CA ASP A 301 9.99 -3.15 2.58
C ASP A 301 9.06 -4.34 2.84
N ASP A 302 7.75 -4.11 2.79
CA ASP A 302 6.73 -5.17 2.97
C ASP A 302 6.86 -6.24 1.86
N LEU A 303 7.05 -5.82 0.60
CA LEU A 303 7.24 -6.74 -0.55
C LEU A 303 8.53 -7.58 -0.42
N ALA A 304 9.65 -6.94 -0.04
CA ALA A 304 10.93 -7.62 0.18
C ALA A 304 10.81 -8.65 1.30
N ASP A 305 10.11 -8.31 2.37
CA ASP A 305 9.91 -9.21 3.51
C ASP A 305 9.14 -10.48 3.12
N ALA A 306 8.08 -10.33 2.32
CA ALA A 306 7.33 -11.47 1.78
C ALA A 306 8.20 -12.34 0.84
N PHE A 307 8.96 -11.72 -0.07
CA PHE A 307 9.83 -12.43 -1.01
C PHE A 307 10.96 -13.18 -0.29
N LEU A 308 11.78 -12.48 0.50
CA LEU A 308 12.94 -13.05 1.19
C LEU A 308 12.56 -14.14 2.20
N GLN A 309 11.39 -14.04 2.83
CA GLN A 309 10.87 -15.12 3.68
C GLN A 309 10.65 -16.41 2.89
N GLY A 310 10.08 -16.33 1.69
CA GLY A 310 9.85 -17.51 0.86
C GLY A 310 11.14 -18.05 0.25
N VAL A 311 12.06 -17.17 -0.19
CA VAL A 311 13.41 -17.58 -0.64
C VAL A 311 14.15 -18.33 0.47
N TRP A 312 14.15 -17.79 1.69
CA TRP A 312 14.75 -18.44 2.84
C TRP A 312 14.17 -19.84 3.10
N TYR A 313 12.85 -19.98 2.98
CA TYR A 313 12.19 -21.28 3.17
C TYR A 313 12.59 -22.29 2.09
N LEU A 314 12.55 -21.89 0.82
CA LEU A 314 12.90 -22.75 -0.32
C LEU A 314 14.36 -23.21 -0.26
N ASN A 315 15.27 -22.35 0.18
CA ASN A 315 16.69 -22.68 0.33
C ASN A 315 16.97 -23.59 1.52
N LYS A 316 16.18 -23.50 2.60
CA LYS A 316 16.33 -24.39 3.76
C LYS A 316 15.93 -25.84 3.43
N THR A 317 14.92 -26.03 2.58
CA THR A 317 14.43 -27.36 2.20
C THR A 317 15.32 -28.10 1.19
N THR A 318 16.44 -27.51 0.78
CA THR A 318 17.43 -28.14 -0.13
C THR A 318 18.55 -28.86 0.65
N PHE A 319 18.51 -28.88 1.98
CA PHE A 319 19.45 -29.59 2.86
C PHE A 319 18.71 -30.60 3.76
#